data_AF-A0A7S2IMA4-F1
#
_entry.id   AF-A0A7S2IMA4-F1
#
_cell.length_a   1.000
_cell.length_b   1.000
_cell.length_c   1.000
_cell.angle_alpha   90.00
_cell.angle_beta   90.00
_cell.angle_gamma   90.00
#
_symmetry.space_group_name_H-M   'P 1'
#
loop_
_entity.id
_entity.type
_entity.pdbx_description
1 polymer ?
#
loop_
_entity_poly.entity_id
_entity_poly.type
_entity_poly.pdbx_seq_one_letter_code
_entity_poly.pdbx_strand_id
1 'polypeptide(L)'
;PSPPPSASPSPPPSMPPVPPPPSMPPAPPPSPPPAGCTNSNSLLYHPRYVVDDGTCKFLGCTESINPEYDPEANVNDGSCLHLISGCMDSTAYTFRSVANVHDPSSCDFLGCTNNESPNYNPSANVNDGSCVPVVKGCTDSTAINFLSEANVDAGCLFYIMGCTNVCGTNYDPTANFDNGFCKGIAPGCKDFSSNCINGDTRYTCNDQKQCIYVGCTDPAANNYNSSATFDDNSCTYDSGRRQLQGTLTTCPDPDATNYGGALPFVYF
;
A
#
# COMPACT_ATOMS: atom_id res chain seq x y z
N PRO A 1 -59.75 -88.86 114.35
CA PRO A 1 -60.12 -87.52 114.86
C PRO A 1 -59.76 -86.45 113.83
N SER A 2 -60.77 -85.95 113.11
CA SER A 2 -60.67 -84.91 112.08
C SER A 2 -60.43 -83.51 112.68
N PRO A 3 -59.81 -82.58 111.95
CA PRO A 3 -60.09 -81.15 112.08
C PRO A 3 -60.93 -80.61 110.90
N PRO A 4 -61.65 -79.48 111.09
CA PRO A 4 -62.79 -79.04 110.26
C PRO A 4 -62.41 -78.21 109.02
N PRO A 5 -63.35 -77.99 108.07
CA PRO A 5 -63.09 -77.29 106.81
C PRO A 5 -63.05 -75.77 106.98
N SER A 6 -62.17 -75.09 106.24
CA SER A 6 -62.06 -73.62 106.22
C SER A 6 -62.56 -73.06 104.89
N ALA A 7 -63.32 -71.97 104.97
CA ALA A 7 -64.21 -71.40 103.95
C ALA A 7 -63.52 -70.74 102.74
N SER A 8 -64.22 -70.75 101.60
CA SER A 8 -63.86 -70.07 100.35
C SER A 8 -63.95 -68.54 100.43
N PRO A 9 -63.06 -67.77 99.75
CA PRO A 9 -63.22 -66.32 99.57
C PRO A 9 -63.95 -65.94 98.27
N SER A 10 -64.68 -64.82 98.34
CA SER A 10 -65.54 -64.20 97.31
C SER A 10 -64.78 -63.64 96.08
N PRO A 11 -65.44 -63.42 94.91
CA PRO A 11 -64.79 -62.95 93.70
C PRO A 11 -64.59 -61.42 93.67
N PRO A 12 -63.59 -60.88 92.95
CA PRO A 12 -63.33 -59.45 92.84
C PRO A 12 -64.17 -58.75 91.74
N PRO A 13 -64.36 -57.42 91.82
CA PRO A 13 -65.26 -56.66 90.94
C PRO A 13 -64.66 -56.36 89.55
N SER A 14 -65.54 -56.21 88.55
CA SER A 14 -65.23 -55.95 87.13
C SER A 14 -64.77 -54.51 86.83
N MET A 15 -63.72 -54.35 86.02
CA MET A 15 -63.16 -53.06 85.57
C MET A 15 -63.90 -52.45 84.36
N PRO A 16 -63.90 -51.11 84.18
CA PRO A 16 -64.57 -50.42 83.07
C PRO A 16 -63.76 -50.45 81.75
N PRO A 17 -64.39 -50.21 80.58
CA PRO A 17 -63.75 -50.36 79.26
C PRO A 17 -62.79 -49.20 78.90
N VAL A 18 -61.72 -49.55 78.19
CA VAL A 18 -60.65 -48.66 77.72
C VAL A 18 -61.06 -47.95 76.40
N PRO A 19 -60.77 -46.64 76.22
CA PRO A 19 -61.09 -45.93 74.98
C PRO A 19 -60.13 -46.29 73.82
N PRO A 20 -60.56 -46.14 72.54
CA PRO A 20 -59.74 -46.52 71.39
C PRO A 20 -58.59 -45.53 71.12
N PRO A 21 -57.46 -46.00 70.56
CA PRO A 21 -56.28 -45.17 70.33
C PRO A 21 -56.45 -44.18 69.16
N PRO A 22 -55.71 -43.05 69.14
CA PRO A 22 -55.79 -42.06 68.07
C PRO A 22 -55.30 -42.61 66.72
N SER A 23 -55.91 -42.16 65.63
CA SER A 23 -55.50 -42.53 64.26
C SER A 23 -54.14 -41.95 63.89
N MET A 24 -53.26 -42.80 63.33
CA MET A 24 -51.91 -42.41 62.88
C MET A 24 -51.94 -41.41 61.72
N PRO A 25 -50.96 -40.49 61.64
CA PRO A 25 -50.84 -39.53 60.54
C PRO A 25 -50.55 -40.21 59.18
N PRO A 26 -50.87 -39.55 58.05
CA PRO A 26 -50.66 -40.11 56.71
C PRO A 26 -49.18 -40.42 56.48
N ALA A 27 -48.91 -41.53 55.79
CA ALA A 27 -47.55 -41.91 55.40
C ALA A 27 -46.92 -40.80 54.55
N PRO A 28 -45.63 -40.47 54.76
CA PRO A 28 -44.93 -39.51 53.92
C PRO A 28 -44.89 -39.99 52.46
N PRO A 29 -44.89 -39.06 51.48
CA PRO A 29 -44.84 -39.43 50.08
C PRO A 29 -43.60 -40.27 49.77
N PRO A 30 -43.68 -41.18 48.78
CA PRO A 30 -42.56 -42.02 48.39
C PRO A 30 -41.36 -41.15 48.03
N SER A 31 -40.19 -41.54 48.53
CA SER A 31 -38.93 -40.86 48.22
C SER A 31 -38.72 -40.84 46.71
N PRO A 32 -38.26 -39.72 46.13
CA PRO A 32 -37.95 -39.66 44.71
C PRO A 32 -36.93 -40.75 44.33
N PRO A 33 -37.02 -41.30 43.11
CA PRO A 33 -36.07 -42.29 42.63
C PRO A 33 -34.64 -41.74 42.71
N PRO A 34 -33.63 -42.57 43.06
CA PRO A 34 -32.25 -42.14 43.12
C PRO A 34 -31.81 -41.59 41.76
N ALA A 35 -31.41 -40.32 41.74
CA ALA A 35 -30.91 -39.63 40.56
C ALA A 35 -29.37 -39.53 40.63
N GLY A 36 -28.72 -39.66 39.49
CA GLY A 36 -27.27 -39.71 39.33
C GLY A 36 -26.88 -40.24 37.95
N CYS A 37 -25.60 -40.36 37.66
CA CYS A 37 -25.16 -40.83 36.35
C CYS A 37 -25.61 -42.28 36.06
N THR A 38 -26.33 -42.45 34.95
CA THR A 38 -26.86 -43.75 34.51
C THR A 38 -26.02 -44.40 33.40
N ASN A 39 -25.12 -43.65 32.77
CA ASN A 39 -24.25 -44.17 31.70
C ASN A 39 -23.10 -45.00 32.27
N SER A 40 -23.01 -46.28 31.90
CA SER A 40 -21.99 -47.22 32.37
C SER A 40 -20.55 -46.89 31.97
N ASN A 41 -20.36 -46.01 30.98
CA ASN A 41 -19.04 -45.58 30.51
C ASN A 41 -18.51 -44.35 31.26
N SER A 42 -19.27 -43.78 32.19
CA SER A 42 -18.85 -42.62 33.00
C SER A 42 -18.19 -43.05 34.31
N LEU A 43 -17.22 -42.25 34.77
CA LEU A 43 -16.54 -42.44 36.07
C LEU A 43 -17.49 -42.35 37.28
N LEU A 44 -18.64 -41.69 37.12
CA LEU A 44 -19.63 -41.51 38.19
C LEU A 44 -20.83 -42.45 38.06
N TYR A 45 -20.73 -43.48 37.19
CA TYR A 45 -21.77 -44.51 37.07
C TYR A 45 -22.03 -45.21 38.40
N HIS A 46 -23.31 -45.31 38.77
CA HIS A 46 -23.73 -46.21 39.83
C HIS A 46 -25.01 -46.96 39.44
N PRO A 47 -25.06 -48.30 39.57
CA PRO A 47 -26.22 -49.11 39.18
C PRO A 47 -27.49 -48.88 40.01
N ARG A 48 -27.47 -47.96 40.99
CA ARG A 48 -28.63 -47.60 41.82
C ARG A 48 -29.37 -46.38 41.31
N TYR A 49 -28.73 -45.57 40.46
CA TYR A 49 -29.38 -44.43 39.82
C TYR A 49 -30.22 -44.92 38.66
N VAL A 50 -31.47 -44.45 38.61
CA VAL A 50 -32.44 -44.81 37.55
C VAL A 50 -32.94 -43.58 36.79
N VAL A 51 -32.55 -42.39 37.25
CA VAL A 51 -32.80 -41.10 36.59
C VAL A 51 -31.45 -40.45 36.37
N ASP A 52 -31.12 -40.16 35.11
CA ASP A 52 -29.92 -39.41 34.78
C ASP A 52 -30.10 -37.94 35.17
N ASP A 53 -29.18 -37.41 35.97
CA ASP A 53 -29.17 -36.02 36.41
C ASP A 53 -28.08 -35.18 35.72
N GLY A 54 -27.44 -35.73 34.67
CA GLY A 54 -26.36 -35.07 33.96
C GLY A 54 -25.02 -35.05 34.71
N THR A 55 -24.88 -35.74 35.84
CA THR A 55 -23.61 -35.79 36.60
C THR A 55 -22.54 -36.68 35.98
N CYS A 56 -22.79 -37.34 34.84
CA CYS A 56 -21.82 -38.23 34.21
C CYS A 56 -20.50 -37.51 33.89
N LYS A 57 -19.38 -38.21 34.14
CA LYS A 57 -18.03 -37.74 33.83
C LYS A 57 -17.36 -38.69 32.84
N PHE A 58 -17.09 -38.19 31.64
CA PHE A 58 -16.39 -38.91 30.59
C PHE A 58 -14.99 -38.34 30.44
N LEU A 59 -14.00 -39.21 30.54
CA LEU A 59 -12.60 -38.88 30.34
C LEU A 59 -12.29 -38.83 28.85
N GLY A 60 -11.48 -37.85 28.46
CA GLY A 60 -10.95 -37.75 27.10
C GLY A 60 -10.44 -36.34 26.83
N CYS A 61 -9.92 -36.11 25.63
CA CYS A 61 -9.44 -34.79 25.27
C CYS A 61 -10.61 -33.83 25.05
N THR A 62 -10.74 -32.83 25.93
CA THR A 62 -11.85 -31.87 25.88
C THR A 62 -11.57 -30.65 25.01
N GLU A 63 -10.36 -30.54 24.44
CA GLU A 63 -9.95 -29.38 23.64
C GLU A 63 -10.30 -29.57 22.16
N SER A 64 -11.25 -28.79 21.64
CA SER A 64 -11.76 -28.94 20.27
C SER A 64 -10.77 -28.65 19.15
N ILE A 65 -9.66 -27.97 19.45
CA ILE A 65 -8.58 -27.72 18.49
C ILE A 65 -7.62 -28.91 18.37
N ASN A 66 -7.70 -29.87 19.30
CA ASN A 66 -6.82 -31.02 19.33
C ASN A 66 -7.27 -32.08 18.30
N PRO A 67 -6.37 -32.68 17.52
CA PRO A 67 -6.71 -33.81 16.63
C PRO A 67 -7.32 -35.01 17.36
N GLU A 68 -7.05 -35.17 18.66
CA GLU A 68 -7.57 -36.25 19.50
C GLU A 68 -8.80 -35.83 20.32
N TYR A 69 -9.45 -34.71 19.96
CA TYR A 69 -10.67 -34.23 20.62
C TYR A 69 -11.77 -35.31 20.69
N ASP A 70 -12.30 -35.53 21.89
CA ASP A 70 -13.45 -36.39 22.15
C ASP A 70 -14.70 -35.53 22.45
N PRO A 71 -15.72 -35.54 21.57
CA PRO A 71 -16.94 -34.75 21.78
C PRO A 71 -17.81 -35.25 22.94
N GLU A 72 -17.60 -36.47 23.45
CA GLU A 72 -18.32 -37.02 24.60
C GLU A 72 -17.61 -36.72 25.92
N ALA A 73 -16.33 -36.34 25.89
CA ALA A 73 -15.54 -36.03 27.06
C ALA A 73 -15.95 -34.69 27.70
N ASN A 74 -16.07 -34.70 29.04
CA ASN A 74 -16.30 -33.49 29.84
C ASN A 74 -15.31 -33.34 30.99
N VAL A 75 -14.33 -34.24 31.07
CA VAL A 75 -13.18 -34.18 31.97
C VAL A 75 -11.93 -34.50 31.16
N ASN A 76 -10.99 -33.56 31.13
CA ASN A 76 -9.69 -33.77 30.50
C ASN A 76 -8.87 -34.78 31.33
N ASP A 77 -8.47 -35.89 30.71
CA ASP A 77 -7.66 -36.96 31.31
C ASP A 77 -6.17 -36.89 30.91
N GLY A 78 -5.78 -35.86 30.16
CA GLY A 78 -4.44 -35.71 29.62
C GLY A 78 -4.17 -36.52 28.36
N SER A 79 -5.19 -37.16 27.77
CA SER A 79 -5.07 -37.87 26.49
C SER A 79 -4.82 -36.94 25.29
N CYS A 80 -5.05 -35.63 25.42
CA CYS A 80 -4.81 -34.67 24.35
C CYS A 80 -3.38 -34.74 23.79
N LEU A 81 -3.26 -34.80 22.46
CA LEU A 81 -1.99 -34.64 21.77
C LEU A 81 -1.32 -33.31 22.15
N HIS A 82 -0.08 -33.35 22.62
CA HIS A 82 0.66 -32.11 22.88
C HIS A 82 0.98 -31.40 21.57
N LEU A 83 0.34 -30.25 21.33
CA LEU A 83 0.53 -29.47 20.09
C LEU A 83 1.85 -28.70 20.14
N ILE A 84 2.79 -29.08 19.28
CA ILE A 84 4.07 -28.42 19.08
C ILE A 84 3.99 -27.70 17.73
N SER A 85 3.80 -26.38 17.78
CA SER A 85 3.86 -25.55 16.59
C SER A 85 5.29 -25.36 16.09
N GLY A 86 5.46 -25.33 14.78
CA GLY A 86 6.73 -25.00 14.15
C GLY A 86 6.70 -25.24 12.65
N CYS A 87 7.82 -24.93 11.99
CA CYS A 87 7.93 -25.18 10.57
C CYS A 87 8.06 -26.69 10.29
N MET A 88 7.12 -27.23 9.52
CA MET A 88 7.16 -28.64 9.07
C MET A 88 7.73 -28.80 7.64
N ASP A 89 8.12 -27.71 6.99
CA ASP A 89 8.76 -27.74 5.67
C ASP A 89 10.25 -28.09 5.83
N SER A 90 10.69 -29.21 5.25
CA SER A 90 12.07 -29.70 5.34
C SER A 90 13.09 -28.86 4.58
N THR A 91 12.63 -27.94 3.72
CA THR A 91 13.49 -27.02 2.97
C THR A 91 13.72 -25.70 3.71
N ALA A 92 12.95 -25.42 4.77
CA ALA A 92 13.16 -24.26 5.63
C ALA A 92 14.36 -24.45 6.56
N TYR A 93 15.06 -23.36 6.86
CA TYR A 93 16.19 -23.34 7.79
C TYR A 93 15.76 -23.65 9.23
N THR A 94 14.56 -23.21 9.61
CA THR A 94 13.94 -23.46 10.94
C THR A 94 13.07 -24.71 10.96
N PHE A 95 13.27 -25.65 10.02
CA PHE A 95 12.56 -26.93 10.00
C PHE A 95 12.64 -27.64 11.35
N ARG A 96 11.47 -28.04 11.86
CA ARG A 96 11.32 -28.73 13.14
C ARG A 96 10.56 -30.03 12.92
N SER A 97 11.31 -31.13 12.84
CA SER A 97 10.75 -32.48 12.66
C SER A 97 9.82 -32.95 13.78
N VAL A 98 9.92 -32.35 14.97
CA VAL A 98 9.06 -32.65 16.12
C VAL A 98 7.77 -31.82 16.14
N ALA A 99 7.60 -30.86 15.23
CA ALA A 99 6.35 -30.10 15.13
C ALA A 99 5.24 -31.00 14.59
N ASN A 100 4.05 -30.91 15.19
CA ASN A 100 2.84 -31.60 14.73
C ASN A 100 1.73 -30.61 14.30
N VAL A 101 2.01 -29.31 14.39
CA VAL A 101 1.21 -28.23 13.84
C VAL A 101 2.12 -27.35 12.96
N HIS A 102 1.83 -27.29 11.66
CA HIS A 102 2.59 -26.45 10.74
C HIS A 102 2.26 -24.98 10.98
N ASP A 103 3.27 -24.21 11.35
CA ASP A 103 3.21 -22.76 11.46
C ASP A 103 4.06 -22.13 10.35
N PRO A 104 3.43 -21.59 9.27
CA PRO A 104 4.15 -20.95 8.17
C PRO A 104 4.98 -19.74 8.61
N SER A 105 4.57 -19.05 9.69
CA SER A 105 5.30 -17.88 10.20
C SER A 105 6.60 -18.26 10.91
N SER A 106 6.73 -19.53 11.31
CA SER A 106 7.95 -20.09 11.88
C SER A 106 8.92 -20.64 10.81
N CYS A 107 8.57 -20.61 9.52
CA CYS A 107 9.42 -21.12 8.44
C CYS A 107 10.33 -20.02 7.87
N ASP A 108 11.64 -20.13 8.12
CA ASP A 108 12.64 -19.23 7.56
C ASP A 108 13.25 -19.85 6.30
N PHE A 109 13.09 -19.17 5.18
CA PHE A 109 13.75 -19.47 3.92
C PHE A 109 14.85 -18.44 3.70
N LEU A 110 16.08 -18.90 3.76
CA LEU A 110 17.27 -18.08 3.58
C LEU A 110 17.49 -17.72 2.12
N GLY A 111 17.90 -16.49 1.88
CA GLY A 111 18.38 -16.04 0.58
C GLY A 111 18.33 -14.53 0.45
N CYS A 112 18.71 -14.01 -0.71
CA CYS A 112 18.63 -12.58 -0.93
C CYS A 112 17.18 -12.10 -1.05
N THR A 113 16.76 -11.25 -0.11
CA THR A 113 15.40 -10.67 -0.09
C THR A 113 15.30 -9.31 -0.81
N ASN A 114 16.42 -8.75 -1.27
CA ASN A 114 16.42 -7.48 -2.01
C ASN A 114 16.06 -7.71 -3.48
N ASN A 115 14.92 -7.18 -3.92
CA ASN A 115 14.43 -7.34 -5.30
C ASN A 115 15.25 -6.61 -6.36
N GLU A 116 16.10 -5.65 -5.98
CA GLU A 116 17.01 -4.96 -6.90
C GLU A 116 18.30 -5.77 -7.13
N SER A 117 18.57 -6.77 -6.28
CA SER A 117 19.78 -7.59 -6.36
C SER A 117 19.71 -8.58 -7.53
N PRO A 118 20.80 -8.78 -8.31
CA PRO A 118 20.83 -9.77 -9.41
C PRO A 118 20.51 -11.21 -8.99
N ASN A 119 20.77 -11.57 -7.74
CA ASN A 119 20.51 -12.89 -7.17
C ASN A 119 19.32 -12.92 -6.20
N TYR A 120 18.35 -12.02 -6.39
CA TYR A 120 17.10 -12.01 -5.64
C TYR A 120 16.43 -13.40 -5.65
N ASN A 121 16.06 -13.90 -4.46
CA ASN A 121 15.31 -15.13 -4.31
C ASN A 121 13.88 -14.82 -3.86
N PRO A 122 12.86 -14.98 -4.72
CA PRO A 122 11.47 -14.68 -4.37
C PRO A 122 10.88 -15.62 -3.30
N SER A 123 11.52 -16.76 -3.03
CA SER A 123 11.11 -17.69 -1.98
C SER A 123 11.77 -17.38 -0.63
N ALA A 124 12.77 -16.50 -0.59
CA ALA A 124 13.43 -16.12 0.66
C ALA A 124 12.58 -15.11 1.45
N ASN A 125 12.44 -15.34 2.75
CA ASN A 125 11.80 -14.40 3.68
C ASN A 125 12.78 -13.89 4.75
N VAL A 126 13.97 -14.47 4.83
CA VAL A 126 15.05 -14.04 5.72
C VAL A 126 16.31 -13.79 4.89
N ASN A 127 16.85 -12.57 5.01
CA ASN A 127 18.09 -12.22 4.34
C ASN A 127 19.27 -12.91 5.03
N ASP A 128 19.98 -13.75 4.29
CA ASP A 128 21.17 -14.47 4.75
C ASP A 128 22.49 -13.74 4.44
N GLY A 129 22.42 -12.54 3.88
CA GLY A 129 23.58 -11.76 3.47
C GLY A 129 24.17 -12.20 2.14
N SER A 130 23.53 -13.12 1.40
CA SER A 130 23.97 -13.57 0.09
C SER A 130 23.75 -12.54 -1.03
N CYS A 131 23.01 -11.45 -0.78
CA CYS A 131 22.73 -10.45 -1.80
C CYS A 131 23.99 -9.89 -2.47
N VAL A 132 24.04 -9.97 -3.80
CA VAL A 132 25.08 -9.34 -4.61
C VAL A 132 24.84 -7.82 -4.63
N PRO A 133 25.84 -6.98 -4.28
CA PRO A 133 25.68 -5.54 -4.33
C PRO A 133 25.26 -5.06 -5.73
N VAL A 134 24.26 -4.19 -5.79
CA VAL A 134 23.78 -3.63 -7.06
C VAL A 134 24.74 -2.54 -7.53
N VAL A 135 25.30 -2.72 -8.70
CA VAL A 135 26.10 -1.71 -9.42
C VAL A 135 25.33 -1.36 -10.69
N LYS A 136 24.71 -0.19 -10.68
CA LYS A 136 23.94 0.35 -11.81
C LYS A 136 24.89 0.93 -12.85
N GLY A 137 24.72 0.54 -14.11
CA GLY A 137 25.53 1.03 -15.22
C GLY A 137 25.19 0.30 -16.51
N CYS A 138 25.70 0.78 -17.65
CA CYS A 138 25.52 0.03 -18.89
C CYS A 138 26.36 -1.25 -18.84
N THR A 139 25.72 -2.39 -19.08
CA THR A 139 26.36 -3.73 -19.07
C THR A 139 26.85 -4.17 -20.45
N ASP A 140 26.53 -3.40 -21.50
CA ASP A 140 26.97 -3.67 -22.87
C ASP A 140 28.35 -3.06 -23.15
N SER A 141 29.34 -3.93 -23.38
CA SER A 141 30.74 -3.54 -23.68
C SER A 141 30.93 -2.70 -24.95
N THR A 142 29.93 -2.63 -25.82
CA THR A 142 29.96 -1.82 -27.05
C THR A 142 29.42 -0.40 -26.85
N ALA A 143 28.81 -0.11 -25.69
CA ALA A 143 28.31 1.20 -25.36
C ALA A 143 29.43 2.17 -24.93
N ILE A 144 29.21 3.46 -25.16
CA ILE A 144 30.10 4.56 -24.80
C ILE A 144 30.25 4.67 -23.28
N ASN A 145 29.16 4.43 -22.55
CA ASN A 145 29.10 4.50 -21.09
C ASN A 145 29.13 3.11 -20.42
N PHE A 146 29.74 2.12 -21.08
CA PHE A 146 29.95 0.79 -20.51
C PHE A 146 30.68 0.88 -19.15
N LEU A 147 30.19 0.13 -18.17
CA LEU A 147 30.79 -0.01 -16.85
C LEU A 147 31.04 -1.49 -16.59
N SER A 148 32.31 -1.89 -16.51
CA SER A 148 32.72 -3.30 -16.34
C SER A 148 32.21 -3.94 -15.04
N GLU A 149 32.01 -3.13 -14.02
CA GLU A 149 31.52 -3.56 -12.71
C GLU A 149 29.99 -3.58 -12.64
N ALA A 150 29.28 -3.05 -13.64
CA ALA A 150 27.83 -2.99 -13.62
C ALA A 150 27.21 -4.38 -13.74
N ASN A 151 26.21 -4.63 -12.92
CA ASN A 151 25.45 -5.88 -12.90
C ASN A 151 23.93 -5.66 -13.06
N VAL A 152 23.50 -4.40 -13.15
CA VAL A 152 22.12 -4.01 -13.48
C VAL A 152 22.19 -2.90 -14.52
N ASP A 153 21.54 -3.14 -15.68
CA ASP A 153 21.50 -2.16 -16.76
C ASP A 153 20.73 -0.91 -16.33
N ALA A 154 21.37 0.24 -16.48
CA ALA A 154 20.82 1.55 -16.15
C ALA A 154 20.77 2.50 -17.36
N GLY A 155 20.88 1.95 -18.57
CA GLY A 155 20.79 2.67 -19.82
C GLY A 155 22.14 2.79 -20.52
N CYS A 156 22.19 2.29 -21.75
CA CYS A 156 23.36 2.31 -22.61
C CYS A 156 23.28 3.44 -23.64
N LEU A 157 24.40 4.13 -23.82
CA LEU A 157 24.61 5.13 -24.86
C LEU A 157 25.44 4.49 -25.97
N PHE A 158 24.90 4.45 -27.18
CA PHE A 158 25.60 3.92 -28.36
C PHE A 158 25.97 5.05 -29.31
N TYR A 159 27.04 4.85 -30.09
CA TYR A 159 27.32 5.72 -31.23
C TYR A 159 26.27 5.49 -32.32
N ILE A 160 25.41 6.49 -32.52
CA ILE A 160 24.53 6.57 -33.68
C ILE A 160 25.22 7.49 -34.67
N MET A 161 25.88 6.87 -35.65
CA MET A 161 26.62 7.57 -36.68
C MET A 161 25.67 8.13 -37.74
N GLY A 162 25.73 9.43 -37.96
CA GLY A 162 24.95 10.10 -38.99
C GLY A 162 25.38 11.55 -39.14
N CYS A 163 24.68 12.33 -39.96
CA CYS A 163 24.97 13.76 -40.04
C CYS A 163 24.31 14.47 -38.85
N THR A 164 25.10 15.02 -37.93
CA THR A 164 24.61 15.74 -36.74
C THR A 164 24.36 17.22 -37.01
N ASN A 165 24.78 17.73 -38.17
CA ASN A 165 24.58 19.12 -38.55
C ASN A 165 23.17 19.32 -39.12
N VAL A 166 22.34 20.12 -38.46
CA VAL A 166 20.96 20.46 -38.88
C VAL A 166 20.89 21.10 -40.27
N CYS A 167 22.00 21.68 -40.74
CA CYS A 167 22.12 22.25 -42.07
C CYS A 167 22.49 21.23 -43.14
N GLY A 168 22.78 19.97 -42.78
CA GLY A 168 22.98 18.90 -43.74
C GLY A 168 21.68 18.49 -44.40
N THR A 169 21.67 18.27 -45.72
CA THR A 169 20.51 17.71 -46.44
C THR A 169 20.22 16.25 -46.06
N ASN A 170 21.19 15.58 -45.44
CA ASN A 170 21.07 14.25 -44.85
C ASN A 170 21.17 14.29 -43.32
N TYR A 171 20.79 15.40 -42.68
CA TYR A 171 20.70 15.50 -41.22
C TYR A 171 19.89 14.34 -40.65
N ASP A 172 20.45 13.67 -39.66
CA ASP A 172 19.83 12.57 -38.94
C ASP A 172 19.57 13.00 -37.50
N PRO A 173 18.31 13.22 -37.10
CA PRO A 173 17.97 13.65 -35.74
C PRO A 173 18.25 12.60 -34.67
N THR A 174 18.53 11.35 -35.07
CA THR A 174 18.90 10.27 -34.14
C THR A 174 20.41 10.15 -33.96
N ALA A 175 21.20 10.76 -34.87
CA ALA A 175 22.64 10.71 -34.80
C ALA A 175 23.17 11.52 -33.62
N ASN A 176 24.02 10.90 -32.81
CA ASN A 176 24.73 11.55 -31.71
C ASN A 176 26.24 11.67 -31.98
N PHE A 177 26.70 11.17 -33.13
CA PHE A 177 28.08 11.25 -33.57
C PHE A 177 28.14 11.54 -35.06
N ASP A 178 28.90 12.57 -35.45
CA ASP A 178 29.06 12.92 -36.86
C ASP A 178 29.89 11.86 -37.58
N ASN A 179 29.34 11.29 -38.64
CA ASN A 179 30.06 10.35 -39.49
C ASN A 179 30.97 11.02 -40.52
N GLY A 180 30.99 12.37 -40.59
CA GLY A 180 31.81 13.15 -41.52
C GLY A 180 31.26 13.17 -42.95
N PHE A 181 30.07 12.62 -43.18
CA PHE A 181 29.42 12.54 -44.49
C PHE A 181 28.20 13.46 -44.60
N CYS A 182 28.12 14.53 -43.82
CA CYS A 182 27.12 15.57 -44.03
C CYS A 182 27.21 16.17 -45.45
N LYS A 183 26.08 16.28 -46.13
CA LYS A 183 25.97 16.78 -47.50
C LYS A 183 25.19 18.08 -47.54
N GLY A 184 25.51 18.94 -48.51
CA GLY A 184 24.73 20.15 -48.79
C GLY A 184 24.63 21.13 -47.62
N ILE A 185 25.64 21.20 -46.76
CA ILE A 185 25.67 22.18 -45.68
C ILE A 185 25.79 23.59 -46.29
N ALA A 186 24.72 24.37 -46.19
CA ALA A 186 24.67 25.77 -46.62
C ALA A 186 23.89 26.61 -45.60
N PRO A 187 24.51 27.07 -44.51
CA PRO A 187 23.88 28.01 -43.58
C PRO A 187 23.67 29.39 -44.23
N GLY A 188 22.52 30.04 -43.96
CA GLY A 188 22.19 31.41 -44.40
C GLY A 188 20.77 31.88 -44.07
N CYS A 189 20.29 33.00 -44.66
CA CYS A 189 18.86 33.41 -44.56
C CYS A 189 18.02 32.50 -45.46
N LYS A 190 17.41 31.46 -44.90
CA LYS A 190 16.36 30.66 -45.53
C LYS A 190 14.96 31.26 -45.28
N ASP A 191 14.89 32.49 -44.80
CA ASP A 191 13.63 33.21 -44.62
C ASP A 191 13.23 33.91 -45.93
N PHE A 192 12.05 33.58 -46.44
CA PHE A 192 11.50 34.16 -47.66
C PHE A 192 10.38 35.17 -47.39
N SER A 193 10.25 35.60 -46.13
CA SER A 193 9.33 36.67 -45.75
C SER A 193 9.67 37.94 -46.51
N SER A 194 8.66 38.73 -46.86
CA SER A 194 8.82 39.96 -47.66
C SER A 194 9.73 41.01 -47.00
N ASN A 195 9.98 40.87 -45.71
CA ASN A 195 10.88 41.71 -44.94
C ASN A 195 12.27 41.09 -44.69
N CYS A 196 12.64 39.86 -45.12
CA CYS A 196 14.08 39.45 -45.23
C CYS A 196 14.57 39.84 -46.64
N ILE A 197 15.56 40.72 -46.75
CA ILE A 197 16.07 41.17 -48.07
C ILE A 197 17.16 40.26 -48.65
N ASN A 198 17.71 39.34 -47.87
CA ASN A 198 18.79 38.44 -48.31
C ASN A 198 18.43 36.95 -48.17
N GLY A 199 17.12 36.65 -48.16
CA GLY A 199 16.59 35.29 -48.23
C GLY A 199 16.99 34.58 -49.52
N ASP A 200 17.53 33.36 -49.43
CA ASP A 200 17.96 32.57 -50.59
C ASP A 200 17.63 31.07 -50.41
N THR A 201 17.08 30.45 -51.47
CA THR A 201 16.68 29.03 -51.50
C THR A 201 17.85 28.07 -51.53
N ARG A 202 19.08 28.57 -51.76
CA ARG A 202 20.32 27.79 -51.71
C ARG A 202 20.73 27.42 -50.29
N TYR A 203 20.23 28.12 -49.27
CA TYR A 203 20.54 27.81 -47.87
C TYR A 203 19.65 26.67 -47.36
N THR A 204 20.25 25.74 -46.62
CA THR A 204 19.57 24.53 -46.13
C THR A 204 18.98 24.70 -44.74
N CYS A 205 19.52 25.62 -43.94
CA CYS A 205 19.05 25.98 -42.60
C CYS A 205 19.16 27.50 -42.38
N ASN A 206 18.39 28.01 -41.41
CA ASN A 206 18.56 29.37 -40.89
C ASN A 206 19.68 29.38 -39.85
N ASP A 207 20.82 29.99 -40.16
CA ASP A 207 21.73 30.49 -39.12
C ASP A 207 21.28 31.91 -38.79
N GLN A 208 20.50 32.06 -37.71
CA GLN A 208 19.69 33.24 -37.34
C GLN A 208 20.45 34.57 -37.26
N LYS A 209 21.76 34.57 -37.50
CA LYS A 209 22.65 35.74 -37.57
C LYS A 209 22.89 36.27 -38.98
N GLN A 210 22.30 35.65 -40.01
CA GLN A 210 22.52 36.05 -41.39
C GLN A 210 21.30 36.66 -42.07
N CYS A 211 20.10 36.64 -41.46
CA CYS A 211 18.91 37.30 -42.02
C CYS A 211 18.97 38.81 -41.81
N ILE A 212 18.79 39.58 -42.89
CA ILE A 212 18.64 41.03 -42.83
C ILE A 212 17.16 41.33 -42.95
N TYR A 213 16.56 41.67 -41.81
CA TYR A 213 15.17 42.08 -41.75
C TYR A 213 15.06 43.59 -41.90
N VAL A 214 14.18 44.04 -42.80
CA VAL A 214 13.87 45.44 -43.01
C VAL A 214 12.60 45.86 -42.26
N GLY A 215 12.59 47.11 -41.84
CA GLY A 215 11.47 47.75 -41.16
C GLY A 215 11.95 48.89 -40.27
N CYS A 216 11.03 49.62 -39.66
CA CYS A 216 11.40 50.70 -38.77
C CYS A 216 12.19 50.19 -37.54
N THR A 217 13.41 50.68 -37.36
CA THR A 217 14.28 50.29 -36.23
C THR A 217 14.22 51.26 -35.04
N ASP A 218 13.53 52.39 -35.17
CA ASP A 218 13.36 53.35 -34.08
C ASP A 218 12.27 52.88 -33.10
N PRO A 219 12.61 52.56 -31.83
CA PRO A 219 11.62 52.18 -30.82
C PRO A 219 10.60 53.27 -30.49
N ALA A 220 10.83 54.53 -30.87
CA ALA A 220 9.92 55.64 -30.69
C ALA A 220 8.90 55.81 -31.84
N ALA A 221 9.03 55.04 -32.93
CA ALA A 221 8.11 55.09 -34.06
C ALA A 221 6.83 54.25 -33.81
N ASN A 222 5.73 54.66 -34.43
CA ASN A 222 4.44 53.98 -34.33
C ASN A 222 4.44 52.57 -34.92
N ASN A 223 5.33 52.32 -35.88
CA ASN A 223 5.47 51.05 -36.60
C ASN A 223 6.85 50.41 -36.37
N TYR A 224 7.44 50.63 -35.18
CA TYR A 224 8.67 49.94 -34.78
C TYR A 224 8.56 48.42 -34.97
N ASN A 225 9.52 47.85 -35.69
CA ASN A 225 9.65 46.42 -35.90
C ASN A 225 10.85 45.91 -35.10
N SER A 226 10.61 45.24 -33.98
CA SER A 226 11.66 44.67 -33.13
C SER A 226 12.48 43.56 -33.79
N SER A 227 12.00 43.02 -34.92
CA SER A 227 12.73 42.03 -35.73
C SER A 227 13.57 42.68 -36.82
N ALA A 228 13.41 43.99 -37.11
CA ALA A 228 14.19 44.68 -38.13
C ALA A 228 15.64 44.88 -37.67
N THR A 229 16.58 44.45 -38.52
CA THR A 229 18.02 44.66 -38.35
C THR A 229 18.54 45.80 -39.24
N PHE A 230 17.70 46.31 -40.15
CA PHE A 230 18.03 47.37 -41.08
C PHE A 230 16.83 48.29 -41.26
N ASP A 231 17.04 49.60 -41.06
CA ASP A 231 15.99 50.60 -41.24
C ASP A 231 15.67 50.79 -42.72
N ASP A 232 14.40 50.64 -43.09
CA ASP A 232 13.92 50.89 -44.46
C ASP A 232 13.36 52.30 -44.63
N ASN A 233 13.55 53.17 -43.63
CA ASN A 233 12.98 54.51 -43.57
C ASN A 233 11.44 54.50 -43.63
N SER A 234 10.79 53.38 -43.29
CA SER A 234 9.33 53.29 -43.20
C SER A 234 8.79 53.84 -41.87
N CYS A 235 9.64 54.28 -40.95
CA CYS A 235 9.23 54.80 -39.65
C CYS A 235 8.19 55.91 -39.80
N THR A 236 7.08 55.73 -39.11
CA THR A 236 5.96 56.67 -39.00
C THR A 236 5.91 57.21 -37.59
N TYR A 237 5.68 58.50 -37.49
CA TYR A 237 5.52 59.20 -36.23
C TYR A 237 4.21 59.97 -36.29
N ASP A 238 3.55 60.14 -35.15
CA ASP A 238 2.41 61.02 -35.06
C ASP A 238 2.86 62.45 -35.42
N SER A 239 2.41 62.96 -36.56
CA SER A 239 2.66 64.32 -37.02
C SER A 239 2.13 65.32 -35.99
N GLY A 240 2.99 65.80 -35.09
CA GLY A 240 2.60 66.78 -34.07
C GLY A 240 3.26 66.60 -32.70
N ARG A 241 3.95 65.49 -32.42
CA ARG A 241 4.66 65.35 -31.14
C ARG A 241 5.99 66.11 -31.16
N ARG A 242 5.96 67.40 -30.76
CA ARG A 242 7.18 68.03 -30.22
C ARG A 242 7.66 67.17 -29.03
N GLN A 243 8.92 66.75 -29.06
CA GLN A 243 9.57 66.24 -27.84
C GLN A 243 9.32 67.26 -26.72
N LEU A 244 8.79 66.78 -25.58
CA LEU A 244 8.70 67.60 -24.38
C LEU A 244 10.14 67.97 -23.99
N GLN A 245 10.52 69.24 -24.15
CA GLN A 245 11.68 69.79 -23.48
C GLN A 245 11.39 69.80 -21.97
N GLY A 246 11.65 68.66 -21.32
CA GLY A 246 12.04 68.49 -19.91
C GLY A 246 11.22 69.11 -18.78
N THR A 247 10.16 69.88 -19.01
CA THR A 247 9.49 70.64 -17.92
C THR A 247 7.97 70.79 -18.03
N LEU A 248 7.30 70.32 -19.10
CA LEU A 248 5.83 70.28 -19.12
C LEU A 248 5.33 68.84 -18.99
N THR A 249 4.50 68.60 -17.97
CA THR A 249 3.87 67.30 -17.67
C THR A 249 2.51 67.10 -18.36
N THR A 250 2.01 68.06 -19.14
CA THR A 250 0.74 67.93 -19.87
C THR A 250 0.79 68.53 -21.28
N CYS A 251 0.05 67.92 -22.21
CA CYS A 251 -0.01 68.30 -23.62
C CYS A 251 -1.28 69.13 -23.88
N PRO A 252 -1.19 70.40 -24.33
CA PRO A 252 -2.35 71.26 -24.55
C PRO A 252 -3.00 71.09 -25.95
N ASP A 253 -2.73 69.99 -26.64
CA ASP A 253 -3.32 69.69 -27.95
C ASP A 253 -4.66 68.92 -27.78
N PRO A 254 -5.81 69.53 -28.11
CA PRO A 254 -7.13 68.94 -27.88
C PRO A 254 -7.41 67.68 -28.70
N ASP A 255 -6.62 67.40 -29.75
CA ASP A 255 -6.77 66.21 -30.59
C ASP A 255 -5.83 65.06 -30.16
N ALA A 256 -5.02 65.25 -29.12
CA ALA A 256 -4.12 64.21 -28.59
C ALA A 256 -4.86 63.19 -27.70
N THR A 257 -4.51 61.90 -27.84
CA THR A 257 -5.09 60.81 -27.04
C THR A 257 -4.78 60.89 -25.54
N ASN A 258 -3.82 61.73 -25.12
CA ASN A 258 -3.49 62.03 -23.73
C ASN A 258 -3.77 63.50 -23.34
N TYR A 259 -4.70 64.17 -24.04
CA TYR A 259 -5.12 65.52 -23.71
C TYR A 259 -5.69 65.60 -22.29
N GLY A 260 -5.00 66.33 -21.41
CA GLY A 260 -5.40 66.61 -20.03
C GLY A 260 -5.53 68.11 -19.85
N GLY A 261 -6.76 68.62 -19.97
CA GLY A 261 -7.06 70.05 -19.84
C GLY A 261 -6.59 70.64 -18.51
N ALA A 262 -5.89 71.78 -18.57
CA ALA A 262 -5.53 72.54 -17.39
C ALA A 262 -6.81 73.08 -16.73
N LEU A 263 -7.12 72.63 -15.51
CA LEU A 263 -8.05 73.35 -14.64
C LEU A 263 -7.36 74.65 -14.19
N PRO A 264 -8.01 75.83 -14.30
CA PRO A 264 -7.41 77.04 -13.78
C PRO A 264 -7.47 76.97 -12.26
N PHE A 265 -6.30 77.10 -11.62
CA PHE A 265 -6.20 77.40 -10.19
C PHE A 265 -6.87 78.74 -9.92
N VAL A 266 -8.04 78.73 -9.28
CA VAL A 266 -8.61 79.91 -8.64
C VAL A 266 -8.05 79.96 -7.23
N TYR A 267 -7.17 80.93 -6.97
CA TYR A 267 -6.81 81.35 -5.61
C TYR A 267 -7.73 82.50 -5.20
N PHE A 268 -8.48 82.25 -4.12
CA PHE A 268 -9.36 83.14 -3.34
C PHE A 268 -10.60 83.73 -4.03
#